data_AF-A0A971G791-F1
#
_entry.id   AF-A0A971G791-F1
#
_cell.length_a   1.000
_cell.length_b   1.000
_cell.length_c   1.000
_cell.angle_alpha   90.00
_cell.angle_beta   90.00
_cell.angle_gamma   90.00
#
_symmetry.space_group_name_H-M   'P 1'
#
loop_
_entity.id
_entity.type
_entity.pdbx_description
1 polymer ?
#
loop_
_entity_poly.entity_id
_entity_poly.type
_entity_poly.pdbx_seq_one_letter_code
_entity_poly.pdbx_strand_id
1 'polypeptide(L)'
;MTRNMLIGYQLYSARELAEADLKGVLHHLASMGYEGVEFAGFYGHSTQEIGELLEATGLSAFSSHVPLKAIQEDMTGVIQFHKAIGCPFIAIPYLDEATRPGAPGFSSVLRLLYRFGYQCKETASSFFTTTMTLNL
;
A
#
# COMPACT_ATOMS: atom_id res chain seq x y z
N MET A 1 7.69 -27.86 12.17
CA MET A 1 8.15 -26.57 11.62
C MET A 1 7.17 -25.51 12.09
N THR A 2 7.56 -24.62 12.98
CA THR A 2 6.77 -23.43 13.31
C THR A 2 6.74 -22.54 12.07
N ARG A 3 5.56 -22.15 11.58
CA ARG A 3 5.45 -21.09 10.57
C ARG A 3 5.95 -19.81 11.24
N ASN A 4 7.06 -19.26 10.76
CA ASN A 4 7.52 -17.94 11.17
C ASN A 4 6.53 -16.92 10.58
N MET A 5 5.68 -16.32 11.42
CA MET A 5 4.86 -15.19 10.98
C MET A 5 5.76 -13.97 10.89
N LEU A 6 5.80 -13.34 9.71
CA LEU A 6 6.56 -12.11 9.53
C LEU A 6 5.90 -10.97 10.30
N ILE A 7 6.69 -10.13 10.97
CA ILE A 7 6.20 -8.98 11.73
C ILE A 7 6.43 -7.69 10.93
N GLY A 8 5.33 -7.01 10.61
CA GLY A 8 5.34 -5.75 9.86
C GLY A 8 4.92 -4.56 10.71
N TYR A 9 5.37 -3.36 10.32
CA TYR A 9 4.93 -2.09 10.91
C TYR A 9 4.06 -1.30 9.93
N GLN A 10 2.89 -0.85 10.38
CA GLN A 10 2.02 0.00 9.59
C GLN A 10 2.44 1.46 9.78
N LEU A 11 2.94 2.09 8.71
CA LEU A 11 3.64 3.39 8.77
C LEU A 11 2.74 4.57 9.17
N TYR A 12 1.42 4.45 9.10
CA TYR A 12 0.52 5.52 9.54
C TYR A 12 0.71 5.85 11.04
N SER A 13 1.13 4.86 11.83
CA SER A 13 1.44 5.02 13.26
C SER A 13 2.62 5.95 13.52
N ALA A 14 3.53 6.12 12.55
CA ALA A 14 4.68 7.03 12.61
C ALA A 14 4.66 8.06 11.47
N ARG A 15 3.49 8.35 10.88
CA ARG A 15 3.37 9.12 9.63
C ARG A 15 4.06 10.48 9.63
N GLU A 16 4.03 11.20 10.75
CA GLU A 16 4.65 12.52 10.87
C GLU A 16 6.18 12.43 10.84
N LEU A 17 6.74 11.38 11.45
CA LEU A 17 8.18 11.09 11.39
C LEU A 17 8.58 10.59 10.00
N ALA A 18 7.75 9.74 9.39
CA ALA A 18 8.01 9.20 8.06
C ALA A 18 7.89 10.26 6.95
N GLU A 19 6.99 11.24 7.11
CA GLU A 19 6.91 12.40 6.22
C GLU A 19 8.15 13.29 6.32
N ALA A 20 8.71 13.44 7.53
CA ALA A 20 9.92 14.22 7.75
C ALA A 20 11.21 13.50 7.28
N ASP A 21 11.32 12.19 7.56
CA ASP A 21 12.48 11.36 7.21
C ASP A 21 12.10 9.88 7.09
N LEU A 22 11.52 9.50 5.95
CA LEU A 22 11.13 8.11 5.67
C LEU A 22 12.32 7.15 5.81
N LYS A 23 13.49 7.55 5.28
CA LYS A 23 14.70 6.73 5.32
C LYS A 23 15.12 6.41 6.75
N GLY A 24 15.18 7.41 7.62
CA GLY A 24 15.52 7.25 9.02
C GLY A 24 14.56 6.32 9.75
N VAL A 25 13.25 6.47 9.49
CA VAL A 25 12.22 5.59 10.06
C VAL A 25 12.39 4.15 9.61
N LEU A 26 12.59 3.88 8.31
CA LEU A 26 12.77 2.52 7.79
C LEU A 26 14.03 1.85 8.37
N HIS A 27 15.16 2.57 8.45
CA HIS A 27 16.36 2.03 9.10
C HIS A 27 16.13 1.71 10.58
N HIS A 28 15.40 2.57 11.29
CA HIS A 28 15.10 2.33 12.70
C HIS A 28 14.20 1.10 12.89
N LEU A 29 13.15 0.95 12.07
CA LEU A 29 12.28 -0.23 12.08
C LEU A 29 13.05 -1.52 11.82
N ALA A 30 13.93 -1.53 10.81
CA ALA A 30 14.80 -2.68 10.53
C ALA A 30 15.71 -3.01 11.71
N SER A 31 16.31 -2.00 12.36
CA SER A 31 17.16 -2.22 13.55
C SER A 31 16.42 -2.78 14.76
N MET A 32 15.10 -2.58 14.84
CA MET A 32 14.23 -3.15 15.87
C MET A 32 13.78 -4.59 15.54
N GLY A 33 14.11 -5.11 14.36
CA GLY A 33 13.78 -6.47 13.93
C GLY A 33 12.44 -6.61 13.22
N TYR A 34 11.83 -5.51 12.76
CA TYR A 34 10.71 -5.61 11.81
C TYR A 34 11.19 -6.19 10.48
N GLU A 35 10.35 -7.01 9.85
CA GLU A 35 10.66 -7.72 8.60
C GLU A 35 10.01 -7.06 7.38
N GLY A 36 9.09 -6.12 7.61
CA GLY A 36 8.46 -5.37 6.54
C GLY A 36 7.59 -4.22 7.01
N VAL A 37 7.03 -3.51 6.05
CA VAL A 37 6.18 -2.35 6.30
C VAL A 37 4.90 -2.40 5.47
N GLU A 38 3.84 -1.84 6.03
CA GLU A 38 2.70 -1.38 5.27
C GLU A 38 2.81 0.14 5.08
N PHE A 39 2.94 0.58 3.82
CA PHE A 39 3.10 1.99 3.49
C PHE A 39 1.82 2.79 3.75
N ALA A 40 1.99 4.05 4.15
CA ALA A 40 0.91 5.02 4.34
C ALA A 40 1.16 6.27 3.48
N GLY A 41 1.51 6.04 2.22
CA GLY A 41 2.09 7.03 1.32
C GLY A 41 3.60 6.85 1.15
N PHE A 42 4.14 7.47 0.10
CA PHE A 42 5.56 7.43 -0.25
C PHE A 42 6.26 8.79 -0.12
N TYR A 43 5.54 9.81 0.38
CA TYR A 43 6.10 11.14 0.71
C TYR A 43 6.91 11.81 -0.42
N GLY A 44 6.51 11.59 -1.67
CA GLY A 44 7.18 12.15 -2.85
C GLY A 44 8.36 11.35 -3.38
N HIS A 45 8.76 10.26 -2.71
CA HIS A 45 9.79 9.36 -3.21
C HIS A 45 9.34 8.61 -4.46
N SER A 46 10.25 8.51 -5.41
CA SER A 46 10.11 7.72 -6.62
C SER A 46 10.14 6.23 -6.33
N THR A 47 9.66 5.43 -7.29
CA THR A 47 9.72 3.97 -7.24
C THR A 47 11.14 3.46 -7.01
N GLN A 48 12.13 4.09 -7.64
CA GLN A 48 13.55 3.72 -7.51
C GLN A 48 14.04 3.97 -6.07
N GLU A 49 13.80 5.16 -5.52
CA GLU A 49 14.22 5.50 -4.16
C GLU A 49 13.59 4.57 -3.13
N ILE A 50 12.30 4.22 -3.27
CA ILE A 50 11.65 3.25 -2.39
C ILE A 50 12.29 1.86 -2.54
N GLY A 51 12.58 1.42 -3.76
CA GLY A 51 13.26 0.16 -4.02
C GLY A 51 14.64 0.09 -3.34
N GLU A 52 15.44 1.14 -3.48
CA GLU A 52 16.76 1.27 -2.85
C GLU A 52 16.67 1.27 -1.32
N LEU A 53 15.66 1.91 -0.73
CA LEU A 53 15.44 1.90 0.72
C LEU A 53 15.05 0.52 1.24
N LEU A 54 14.19 -0.21 0.52
CA LEU A 54 13.79 -1.57 0.88
C LEU A 54 14.99 -2.52 0.79
N GLU A 55 15.81 -2.41 -0.27
CA GLU A 55 17.04 -3.20 -0.42
C GLU A 55 18.04 -2.90 0.71
N ALA A 56 18.30 -1.62 0.99
CA ALA A 56 19.26 -1.20 2.01
C ALA A 56 18.86 -1.60 3.44
N THR A 57 17.57 -1.70 3.72
CA THR A 57 17.05 -2.06 5.05
C THR A 57 16.74 -3.55 5.19
N GLY A 58 16.60 -4.28 4.08
CA GLY A 58 16.09 -5.66 4.07
C GLY A 58 14.61 -5.77 4.42
N LEU A 59 13.89 -4.65 4.54
CA LEU A 59 12.45 -4.65 4.79
C LEU A 59 11.70 -5.03 3.52
N SER A 60 10.67 -5.85 3.68
CA SER A 60 9.72 -6.14 2.59
C SER A 60 8.56 -5.14 2.58
N ALA A 61 8.12 -4.72 1.41
CA ALA A 61 6.85 -4.01 1.25
C ALA A 61 5.69 -5.01 1.35
N PHE A 62 5.08 -5.17 2.53
CA PHE A 62 4.00 -6.12 2.71
C PHE A 62 2.69 -5.63 2.09
N SER A 63 2.38 -4.36 2.27
CA SER A 63 1.13 -3.75 1.82
C SER A 63 1.30 -2.24 1.67
N SER A 64 0.31 -1.56 1.12
CA SER A 64 0.27 -0.11 0.99
C SER A 64 -1.15 0.41 1.05
N HIS A 65 -1.35 1.47 1.84
CA HIS A 65 -2.56 2.29 1.80
C HIS A 65 -2.52 3.21 0.57
N VAL A 66 -3.42 2.96 -0.37
CA VAL A 66 -3.58 3.78 -1.58
C VAL A 66 -4.97 4.43 -1.57
N PRO A 67 -5.05 5.77 -1.57
CA PRO A 67 -6.33 6.47 -1.67
C PRO A 67 -7.09 6.08 -2.95
N LEU A 68 -8.41 5.94 -2.87
CA LEU A 68 -9.25 5.61 -4.02
C LEU A 68 -9.01 6.57 -5.21
N LYS A 69 -8.82 7.86 -4.89
CA LYS A 69 -8.57 8.91 -5.87
C LYS A 69 -7.30 8.66 -6.70
N ALA A 70 -6.23 8.16 -6.10
CA ALA A 70 -5.00 7.84 -6.84
C ALA A 70 -5.23 6.73 -7.88
N ILE A 71 -6.07 5.74 -7.55
CA ILE A 71 -6.47 4.67 -8.49
C ILE A 71 -7.37 5.22 -9.61
N GLN A 72 -8.22 6.20 -9.30
CA GLN A 72 -9.07 6.86 -10.31
C GLN A 72 -8.25 7.69 -11.30
N GLU A 73 -7.24 8.40 -10.79
CA GLU A 73 -6.38 9.29 -11.58
C GLU A 73 -5.38 8.51 -12.43
N ASP A 74 -4.70 7.53 -11.86
CA ASP A 74 -3.70 6.72 -12.58
C ASP A 74 -3.62 5.27 -12.07
N MET A 75 -4.61 4.48 -12.47
CA MET A 75 -4.67 3.05 -12.17
C MET A 75 -3.41 2.29 -12.60
N THR A 76 -2.92 2.56 -13.81
CA THR A 76 -1.79 1.82 -14.39
C THR A 76 -0.49 2.16 -13.66
N GLY A 77 -0.25 3.45 -13.38
CA GLY A 77 0.92 3.89 -12.62
C GLY A 77 0.94 3.31 -11.21
N VAL A 78 -0.20 3.27 -10.52
CA VAL A 78 -0.30 2.61 -9.20
C VAL A 78 0.13 1.15 -9.27
N ILE A 79 -0.37 0.39 -10.25
CA ILE A 79 -0.03 -1.04 -10.42
C ILE A 79 1.47 -1.20 -10.70
N GLN A 80 2.01 -0.39 -11.62
CA GLN A 80 3.42 -0.46 -12.02
C GLN A 80 4.35 -0.12 -10.85
N PHE A 81 4.03 0.93 -10.08
CA PHE A 81 4.79 1.32 -8.90
C PHE A 81 4.87 0.17 -7.89
N HIS A 82 3.71 -0.37 -7.49
CA HIS A 82 3.65 -1.42 -6.45
C HIS A 82 4.30 -2.72 -6.94
N LYS A 83 4.16 -3.07 -8.21
CA LYS A 83 4.86 -4.22 -8.82
C LYS A 83 6.38 -4.04 -8.77
N ALA A 84 6.88 -2.85 -9.09
CA ALA A 84 8.30 -2.57 -9.14
C ALA A 84 8.97 -2.64 -7.75
N ILE A 85 8.28 -2.20 -6.69
CA ILE A 85 8.77 -2.32 -5.31
C ILE A 85 8.46 -3.67 -4.66
N GLY A 86 7.86 -4.61 -5.41
CA GLY A 86 7.50 -5.94 -4.90
C GLY A 86 6.40 -5.94 -3.84
N CYS A 87 5.53 -4.91 -3.81
CA CYS A 87 4.41 -4.80 -2.86
C CYS A 87 3.18 -5.55 -3.40
N PRO A 88 2.79 -6.69 -2.80
CA PRO A 88 1.73 -7.55 -3.34
C PRO A 88 0.31 -7.06 -2.99
N PHE A 89 0.15 -6.24 -1.95
CA PHE A 89 -1.14 -5.85 -1.43
C PHE A 89 -1.35 -4.33 -1.49
N ILE A 90 -2.56 -3.93 -1.89
CA ILE A 90 -3.03 -2.54 -1.86
C ILE A 90 -4.34 -2.52 -1.07
N ALA A 91 -4.35 -1.74 0.00
CA ALA A 91 -5.54 -1.48 0.78
C ALA A 91 -6.04 -0.05 0.51
N ILE A 92 -7.36 0.09 0.44
CA ILE A 92 -7.98 1.42 0.31
C ILE A 92 -8.41 1.84 1.72
N PRO A 93 -7.75 2.85 2.30
CA PRO A 93 -7.84 3.11 3.74
C PRO A 93 -9.12 3.82 4.17
N TYR A 94 -9.82 4.49 3.24
CA TYR A 94 -11.06 5.20 3.53
C TYR A 94 -11.89 5.44 2.26
N LEU A 95 -13.16 5.78 2.48
CA LEU A 95 -14.07 6.33 1.49
C LEU A 95 -14.71 7.62 2.01
N ASP A 96 -14.90 8.58 1.11
CA ASP A 96 -15.64 9.80 1.40
C ASP A 96 -17.13 9.48 1.60
N GLU A 97 -17.84 10.27 2.40
CA GLU A 97 -19.24 10.02 2.78
C GLU A 97 -20.15 9.73 1.59
N ALA A 98 -20.01 10.49 0.49
CA ALA A 98 -20.80 10.32 -0.73
C ALA A 98 -20.60 8.97 -1.44
N THR A 99 -19.56 8.23 -1.06
CA THR A 99 -19.13 6.99 -1.72
C THR A 99 -19.05 5.80 -0.77
N ARG A 100 -19.37 5.96 0.53
CA ARG A 100 -19.45 4.87 1.52
C ARG A 100 -20.60 3.90 1.22
N PRO A 101 -20.58 2.66 1.74
CA PRO A 101 -21.71 1.74 1.65
C PRO A 101 -23.04 2.42 2.05
N GLY A 102 -24.05 2.29 1.19
CA GLY A 102 -25.36 2.92 1.36
C GLY A 102 -25.50 4.30 0.69
N ALA A 103 -24.40 4.99 0.37
CA ALA A 103 -24.46 6.23 -0.39
C ALA A 103 -24.65 5.97 -1.90
N PRO A 104 -25.27 6.90 -2.66
CA PRO A 104 -25.47 6.73 -4.11
C PRO A 104 -24.17 6.47 -4.89
N GLY A 105 -23.05 7.02 -4.43
CA GLY A 105 -21.74 6.86 -5.05
C GLY A 105 -21.10 5.49 -4.83
N PHE A 106 -21.57 4.65 -3.90
CA PHE A 106 -20.91 3.37 -3.62
C PHE A 106 -20.85 2.43 -4.82
N SER A 107 -21.87 2.46 -5.69
CA SER A 107 -21.90 1.61 -6.88
C SER A 107 -20.76 1.93 -7.86
N SER A 108 -20.31 3.19 -7.95
CA SER A 108 -19.16 3.56 -8.80
C SER A 108 -17.85 3.07 -8.20
N VAL A 109 -17.72 3.09 -6.88
CA VAL A 109 -16.59 2.49 -6.16
C VAL A 109 -16.48 1.01 -6.49
N LEU A 110 -17.57 0.24 -6.35
CA LEU A 110 -17.55 -1.20 -6.65
C LEU A 110 -17.12 -1.51 -8.08
N ARG A 111 -17.61 -0.73 -9.07
CA ARG A 111 -17.20 -0.88 -10.47
C ARG A 111 -15.71 -0.59 -10.68
N LEU A 112 -15.20 0.46 -10.03
CA LEU A 112 -13.79 0.81 -10.07
C LEU A 112 -12.93 -0.30 -9.45
N LEU A 113 -13.29 -0.79 -8.26
CA LEU A 113 -12.55 -1.84 -7.56
C LEU A 113 -12.54 -3.15 -8.35
N TYR A 114 -13.65 -3.50 -8.98
CA TYR A 114 -13.72 -4.67 -9.86
C TYR A 114 -12.74 -4.54 -11.03
N ARG A 115 -12.74 -3.39 -11.73
CA ARG A 115 -11.81 -3.13 -12.82
C ARG A 115 -10.35 -3.12 -12.34
N PHE A 116 -10.09 -2.49 -11.20
CA PHE A 116 -8.76 -2.40 -10.63
C PHE A 116 -8.21 -3.78 -10.25
N GLY A 117 -8.99 -4.57 -9.49
CA GLY A 117 -8.61 -5.94 -9.14
C GLY A 117 -8.38 -6.83 -10.36
N TYR A 118 -9.22 -6.69 -11.40
CA TYR A 118 -9.00 -7.39 -12.67
C TYR A 118 -7.67 -7.00 -13.32
N GLN A 119 -7.37 -5.70 -13.41
CA GLN A 119 -6.13 -5.21 -14.01
C GLN A 119 -4.90 -5.67 -13.20
N CYS A 120 -4.98 -5.66 -11.87
CA CYS A 120 -3.91 -6.16 -11.03
C CYS A 120 -3.65 -7.66 -11.28
N LYS A 121 -4.70 -8.47 -11.43
CA LYS A 121 -4.56 -9.90 -11.74
C LYS A 121 -3.92 -10.15 -13.10
N GLU A 122 -4.29 -9.39 -14.14
CA GLU A 122 -3.71 -9.54 -15.48
C GLU A 122 -2.25 -9.11 -15.53
N THR A 123 -1.89 -8.08 -14.76
CA THR A 123 -0.55 -7.45 -14.82
C THR A 123 0.45 -8.07 -13.83
N ALA A 124 -0.04 -8.61 -12.73
CA ALA A 124 0.75 -9.23 -11.68
C ALA A 124 0.28 -10.68 -11.49
N SER A 125 1.11 -11.65 -11.89
CA SER A 125 0.86 -13.08 -11.74
C SER A 125 0.77 -13.56 -10.28
N SER A 126 0.60 -12.67 -9.30
CA SER A 126 0.47 -12.98 -7.87
C SER A 126 -0.35 -11.90 -7.14
N PHE A 127 -1.57 -12.28 -6.76
CA PHE A 127 -2.27 -11.93 -5.51
C PHE A 127 -2.36 -10.45 -5.06
N PHE A 128 -2.75 -9.52 -5.94
CA PHE A 128 -3.34 -8.26 -5.45
C PHE A 128 -4.76 -8.50 -4.94
N THR A 129 -4.93 -8.56 -3.62
CA THR A 129 -6.24 -8.40 -2.99
C THR A 129 -6.44 -6.93 -2.65
N THR A 130 -7.60 -6.38 -3.03
CA THR A 130 -8.03 -5.06 -2.58
C THR A 130 -8.87 -5.25 -1.33
N THR A 131 -8.30 -4.94 -0.17
CA THR A 131 -9.05 -4.86 1.08
C THR A 131 -9.46 -3.41 1.30
N MET A 132 -10.77 -3.18 1.31
CA MET A 132 -11.34 -1.90 1.73
C MET A 132 -11.45 -1.93 3.25
N THR A 133 -10.64 -1.12 3.94
CA THR A 133 -10.79 -0.93 5.38
C THR A 133 -11.94 0.05 5.60
N LEU A 134 -13.12 -0.47 5.94
CA LEU A 134 -14.22 0.36 6.40
C LEU A 134 -13.92 0.74 7.85
N ASN A 135 -13.51 2.00 8.07
CA ASN A 135 -13.66 2.60 9.38
C ASN A 135 -15.18 2.77 9.61
N LEU A 136 -15.77 1.77 10.27
CA LEU A 136 -17.14 1.80 10.79
C LEU A 136 -17.21 2.75 11.99
#